data_AF-A0A511DY98-F1
#
_entry.id   AF-A0A511DY98-F1
#
_cell.length_a   1.000
_cell.length_b   1.000
_cell.length_c   1.000
_cell.angle_alpha   90.00
_cell.angle_beta   90.00
_cell.angle_gamma   90.00
#
_symmetry.space_group_name_H-M   'P 1'
#
loop_
_entity.id
_entity.type
_entity.pdbx_description
1 polymer ?
#
loop_
_entity_poly.entity_id
_entity_poly.type
_entity_poly.pdbx_seq_one_letter_code
_entity_poly.pdbx_strand_id
1 'polypeptide(L)'
;MNNLFKDLPWSTIRILRYIVKSYNLGTPVDSLKIRKHFKLEVGKEQPTLELLKHYKYIDSVNGFYKGPGIYQFRITAKALSSFESFGENLIVFFLPSCIIPTIVSIVTTVIVNILIKR
;
A
#
# COMPACT_ATOMS: atom_id res chain seq x y z
N MET A 1 -9.95 0.63 14.49
CA MET A 1 -9.77 0.60 13.01
C MET A 1 -8.30 0.81 12.70
N ASN A 2 -7.59 -0.23 12.22
CA ASN A 2 -6.21 -0.11 11.75
C ASN A 2 -6.21 0.47 10.34
N ASN A 3 -6.12 1.80 10.23
CA ASN A 3 -6.23 2.47 8.94
C ASN A 3 -4.84 2.54 8.28
N LEU A 4 -4.56 1.57 7.40
CA LEU A 4 -3.27 1.38 6.71
C LEU A 4 -2.76 2.68 6.04
N PHE A 5 -3.70 3.50 5.54
CA PHE A 5 -3.44 4.79 4.89
C PHE A 5 -3.05 5.94 5.83
N LYS A 6 -3.34 5.84 7.13
CA LYS A 6 -2.91 6.83 8.12
C LYS A 6 -1.49 6.56 8.61
N ASP A 7 -1.10 5.30 8.67
CA ASP A 7 0.15 4.87 9.29
C ASP A 7 1.34 4.86 8.32
N LEU A 8 1.09 4.69 7.01
CA LEU A 8 2.14 4.42 6.03
C LEU A 8 2.09 5.33 4.79
N PRO A 9 3.24 5.79 4.27
CA PRO A 9 3.34 6.43 2.96
C PRO A 9 2.91 5.49 1.84
N TRP A 10 2.34 6.05 0.76
CA TRP A 10 1.87 5.25 -0.39
C TRP A 10 2.96 4.33 -1.00
N SER A 11 4.22 4.80 -1.04
CA SER A 11 5.36 3.99 -1.50
C SER A 11 5.56 2.74 -0.64
N THR A 12 5.43 2.87 0.68
CA THR A 12 5.50 1.76 1.64
C THR A 12 4.30 0.84 1.54
N ILE A 13 3.09 1.38 1.35
CA ILE A 13 1.88 0.59 1.11
C ILE A 13 2.04 -0.28 -0.15
N ARG A 14 2.61 0.27 -1.22
CA ARG A 14 2.85 -0.47 -2.47
C ARG A 14 3.79 -1.65 -2.27
N ILE A 15 4.85 -1.47 -1.49
CA ILE A 15 5.80 -2.55 -1.14
C ILE A 15 5.11 -3.59 -0.23
N LEU A 16 4.35 -3.16 0.78
CA LEU A 16 3.61 -4.06 1.65
C LEU A 16 2.57 -4.90 0.88
N ARG A 17 1.85 -4.28 -0.08
CA ARG A 17 0.92 -4.97 -0.98
C ARG A 17 1.61 -6.07 -1.78
N TYR A 18 2.81 -5.80 -2.30
CA TYR A 18 3.59 -6.79 -3.03
C TYR A 18 3.99 -7.96 -2.11
N ILE A 19 4.47 -7.67 -0.89
CA ILE A 19 4.82 -8.70 0.10
C ILE A 19 3.61 -9.59 0.43
N VAL A 20 2.46 -8.99 0.74
CA VAL A 20 1.22 -9.72 1.07
C VAL A 20 0.77 -10.58 -0.11
N LYS A 21 0.76 -10.02 -1.33
CA LYS A 21 0.37 -10.75 -2.54
C LYS A 21 1.28 -11.96 -2.77
N SER A 22 2.60 -11.78 -2.68
CA SER A 22 3.58 -12.86 -2.84
C SER A 22 3.44 -13.94 -1.77
N TYR A 23 3.15 -13.55 -0.52
CA TYR A 23 2.87 -14.50 0.56
C TYR A 23 1.63 -15.35 0.28
N ASN A 24 0.52 -14.73 -0.12
CA ASN A 24 -0.73 -15.44 -0.45
C ASN A 24 -0.59 -16.38 -1.67
N LEU A 25 0.38 -16.10 -2.56
CA LEU A 25 0.72 -16.96 -3.69
C LEU A 25 1.72 -18.08 -3.34
N GLY A 26 2.06 -18.25 -2.06
CA GLY A 26 3.03 -19.27 -1.61
C GLY A 26 4.48 -18.98 -2.00
N THR A 27 4.78 -17.76 -2.45
CA THR A 27 6.11 -17.34 -2.93
C THR A 27 6.66 -16.18 -2.11
N PRO A 28 6.98 -16.38 -0.81
CA PRO A 28 7.42 -15.31 0.07
C PRO A 28 8.68 -14.60 -0.49
N VAL A 29 8.69 -13.29 -0.27
CA VAL A 29 9.74 -12.39 -0.77
C VAL A 29 10.63 -11.91 0.37
N ASP A 30 11.91 -11.73 0.06
CA ASP A 30 12.91 -11.09 0.92
C ASP A 30 13.27 -9.70 0.36
N SER A 31 14.18 -8.98 1.02
CA SER A 31 14.60 -7.65 0.54
C SER A 31 15.22 -7.68 -0.85
N LEU A 32 15.92 -8.75 -1.23
CA LEU A 32 16.55 -8.87 -2.53
C LEU A 32 15.51 -8.98 -3.65
N LYS A 33 14.48 -9.80 -3.45
CA LYS A 33 13.36 -9.94 -4.39
C LYS A 33 12.56 -8.65 -4.49
N ILE A 34 12.33 -7.94 -3.37
CA ILE A 34 11.71 -6.61 -3.38
C ILE A 34 12.54 -5.63 -4.21
N ARG A 35 13.85 -5.54 -3.94
CA ARG A 35 14.75 -4.64 -4.65
C ARG A 35 14.72 -4.87 -6.16
N LYS A 36 14.78 -6.13 -6.59
CA LYS A 36 14.68 -6.52 -8.00
C LYS A 36 13.32 -6.15 -8.60
N HIS A 37 12.22 -6.43 -7.89
CA HIS A 37 10.86 -6.15 -8.37
C HIS A 37 10.62 -4.65 -8.60
N PHE A 38 11.09 -3.81 -7.68
CA PHE A 38 10.91 -2.37 -7.73
C PHE A 38 12.05 -1.61 -8.41
N LYS A 39 13.06 -2.32 -8.94
CA LYS A 39 14.26 -1.74 -9.56
C LYS A 39 14.96 -0.70 -8.66
N LEU A 40 15.06 -1.02 -7.36
CA LEU A 40 15.65 -0.13 -6.36
C LEU A 40 17.17 -0.31 -6.31
N GLU A 41 17.90 0.77 -6.00
CA GLU A 41 19.32 0.67 -5.71
C GLU A 41 19.55 -0.13 -4.42
N VAL A 42 20.78 -0.63 -4.25
CA VAL A 42 21.18 -1.42 -3.08
C VAL A 42 20.90 -0.64 -1.79
N GLY A 43 20.06 -1.23 -0.92
CA GLY A 43 19.74 -0.67 0.39
C GLY A 43 18.59 0.34 0.38
N LYS A 44 18.07 0.76 -0.78
CA LYS A 44 16.93 1.71 -0.84
C LYS A 44 15.61 1.10 -0.35
N GLU A 45 15.51 -0.22 -0.32
CA GLU A 45 14.36 -0.90 0.28
C GLU A 45 14.37 -0.87 1.82
N GLN A 46 15.53 -0.61 2.45
CA GLN A 46 15.72 -0.72 3.89
C GLN A 46 14.81 0.20 4.70
N PRO A 47 14.74 1.53 4.42
CA PRO A 47 13.90 2.42 5.22
C PRO A 47 12.43 2.00 5.20
N THR A 48 11.99 1.43 4.07
CA THR A 48 10.62 0.92 3.95
C THR A 48 10.41 -0.32 4.82
N LEU A 49 11.34 -1.27 4.80
CA LEU A 49 11.23 -2.49 5.62
C LEU A 49 11.32 -2.17 7.12
N GLU A 50 12.19 -1.24 7.51
CA GLU A 50 12.26 -0.74 8.89
C GLU A 50 10.96 -0.08 9.33
N LEU A 51 10.34 0.72 8.45
CA LEU A 51 9.05 1.35 8.73
C LEU A 51 7.94 0.30 8.89
N LEU A 52 7.89 -0.70 8.02
CA LEU A 52 6.94 -1.80 8.12
C LEU A 52 7.11 -2.61 9.40
N LYS A 53 8.36 -2.79 9.85
CA LYS A 53 8.65 -3.42 11.15
C LYS A 53 8.20 -2.55 12.32
N HIS A 54 8.51 -1.25 12.28
CA HIS A 54 8.12 -0.31 13.32
C HIS A 54 6.61 -0.33 13.57
N TYR A 55 5.81 -0.37 12.49
CA TYR A 55 4.35 -0.47 12.57
C TYR A 55 3.79 -1.89 12.71
N LYS A 56 4.65 -2.89 12.96
CA LYS A 56 4.29 -4.31 13.19
C LYS A 56 3.56 -4.98 12.03
N TYR A 57 3.86 -4.57 10.79
CA TYR A 57 3.38 -5.24 9.57
C TYR A 57 4.29 -6.40 9.15
N ILE A 58 5.56 -6.34 9.53
CA ILE A 58 6.52 -7.44 9.37
C ILE A 58 7.32 -7.62 10.67
N ASP A 59 7.77 -8.84 10.92
CA ASP A 59 8.72 -9.17 11.98
C ASP A 59 10.04 -9.59 11.33
N SER A 60 11.17 -9.24 11.92
CA SER A 60 12.46 -9.74 11.42
C SER A 60 12.75 -11.11 11.98
N VAL A 61 13.23 -12.00 11.10
CA VAL A 61 13.55 -13.38 11.46
C VAL A 61 14.94 -13.48 12.09
N ASN A 62 15.91 -12.66 11.63
CA ASN A 62 17.32 -12.74 12.07
C ASN A 62 17.92 -11.39 12.52
N GLY A 63 17.09 -10.44 12.94
CA GLY A 63 17.51 -9.07 13.28
C GLY A 63 17.82 -8.21 12.05
N PHE A 64 17.65 -6.89 12.18
CA PHE A 64 18.09 -5.92 11.17
C PHE A 64 19.53 -5.55 11.52
N TYR A 65 20.53 -6.22 10.92
CA TYR A 65 21.94 -5.92 11.16
C TYR A 65 22.56 -5.06 10.06
N LYS A 66 23.46 -4.18 10.49
CA LYS A 66 24.30 -3.25 9.71
C LYS A 66 25.20 -4.01 8.73
N GLY A 67 24.67 -4.43 7.58
CA GLY A 67 25.46 -5.04 6.52
C GLY A 67 24.64 -5.28 5.24
N PRO A 68 25.29 -5.61 4.13
CA PRO A 68 24.65 -5.89 2.84
C PRO A 68 23.87 -7.23 2.81
N GLY A 69 23.46 -7.73 3.98
CA GLY A 69 22.79 -9.02 4.13
C GLY A 69 21.43 -9.06 3.44
N ILE A 70 20.99 -10.27 3.09
CA ILE A 70 19.65 -10.51 2.59
C ILE A 70 18.70 -10.42 3.79
N TYR A 71 17.86 -9.38 3.82
CA TYR A 71 16.95 -9.16 4.93
C TYR A 71 15.76 -10.10 4.79
N GLN A 72 15.69 -11.05 5.72
CA GLN A 72 14.58 -11.96 5.85
C GLN A 72 13.62 -11.46 6.93
N PHE A 73 12.35 -11.45 6.60
CA PHE A 73 11.27 -11.02 7.48
C PHE A 73 10.07 -11.95 7.31
N ARG A 74 9.26 -12.03 8.35
CA ARG A 74 7.99 -12.73 8.38
C ARG A 74 6.86 -11.71 8.29
N ILE A 75 5.82 -12.02 7.54
CA ILE A 75 4.59 -11.22 7.53
C ILE A 75 3.80 -11.44 8.82
N THR A 76 3.21 -10.37 9.38
CA THR A 76 2.38 -10.47 10.58
C THR A 76 0.91 -10.67 10.24
N ALA A 77 0.13 -11.19 11.20
CA ALA A 77 -1.34 -11.26 11.07
C ALA A 77 -1.97 -9.87 10.85
N LYS A 78 -1.36 -8.80 11.42
CA LYS A 78 -1.79 -7.42 11.19
C LYS A 78 -1.74 -7.07 9.71
N ALA A 79 -0.64 -7.37 9.01
CA ALA A 79 -0.52 -7.09 7.58
C ALA A 79 -1.58 -7.81 6.74
N LEU A 80 -1.88 -9.08 7.05
CA LEU A 80 -2.91 -9.84 6.34
C LEU A 80 -4.30 -9.21 6.53
N SER A 81 -4.71 -8.99 7.79
CA SER A 81 -6.01 -8.38 8.12
C SER A 81 -6.18 -6.96 7.56
N SER A 82 -5.10 -6.18 7.54
CA SER A 82 -5.09 -4.83 6.97
C SER A 82 -5.28 -4.83 5.45
N PHE A 83 -4.90 -5.89 4.74
CA PHE A 83 -5.08 -6.00 3.28
C PHE A 83 -6.40 -6.67 2.88
N GLU A 84 -6.96 -7.54 3.71
CA GLU A 84 -8.34 -8.02 3.54
C GLU A 84 -9.32 -6.84 3.64
N SER A 85 -9.14 -5.98 4.66
CA SER A 85 -9.94 -4.76 4.83
C SER A 85 -9.57 -3.61 3.87
N PHE A 86 -8.48 -3.74 3.10
CA PHE A 86 -8.02 -2.69 2.18
C PHE A 86 -8.93 -2.56 0.97
N GLY A 87 -9.46 -3.67 0.44
CA GLY A 87 -10.39 -3.66 -0.69
C GLY A 87 -11.70 -2.94 -0.35
N GLU A 88 -12.24 -3.22 0.84
CA GLU A 88 -13.46 -2.59 1.34
C GLU A 88 -13.26 -1.10 1.63
N ASN A 89 -12.14 -0.73 2.27
CA ASN A 89 -11.87 0.67 2.62
C ASN A 89 -11.52 1.54 1.40
N LEU A 90 -10.89 1.00 0.34
CA LEU A 90 -10.62 1.76 -0.90
C LEU A 90 -11.92 2.18 -1.59
N ILE A 91 -12.89 1.28 -1.64
CA ILE A 91 -14.21 1.53 -2.21
C ILE A 91 -14.93 2.61 -1.38
N VAL A 92 -14.95 2.47 -0.06
CA VAL A 92 -15.60 3.43 0.86
C VAL A 92 -14.90 4.79 0.88
N PHE A 93 -13.59 4.87 0.63
CA PHE A 93 -12.87 6.14 0.62
C PHE A 93 -12.97 6.85 -0.73
N PHE A 94 -12.80 6.15 -1.87
CA PHE A 94 -12.78 6.79 -3.19
C PHE A 94 -14.15 7.12 -3.76
N LEU A 95 -15.18 6.32 -3.46
CA LEU A 95 -16.55 6.58 -3.94
C LEU A 95 -17.05 7.97 -3.51
N PRO A 96 -17.08 8.30 -2.20
CA PRO A 96 -17.61 9.59 -1.76
C PRO A 96 -16.65 10.76 -1.99
N SER A 97 -15.33 10.55 -1.96
CA SER A 97 -14.36 11.66 -1.98
C SER A 97 -13.94 12.14 -3.38
N CYS A 98 -13.92 11.25 -4.38
CA CYS A 98 -13.50 11.62 -5.74
C CYS A 98 -14.59 11.42 -6.78
N ILE A 99 -15.35 10.33 -6.71
CA ILE A 99 -16.30 9.98 -7.78
C ILE A 99 -17.57 10.84 -7.68
N ILE A 100 -18.13 11.00 -6.47
CA ILE A 100 -19.35 11.80 -6.27
C ILE A 100 -19.14 13.29 -6.67
N PRO A 101 -18.09 14.00 -6.21
CA PRO A 101 -17.90 15.40 -6.59
C PRO A 101 -17.70 15.60 -8.10
N THR A 102 -17.00 14.69 -8.77
CA THR A 102 -16.78 14.77 -10.22
C THR A 102 -18.07 14.53 -11.01
N ILE A 103 -18.89 13.56 -10.62
CA ILE A 103 -20.19 13.30 -11.27
C ILE A 103 -21.11 14.50 -11.08
N VAL A 104 -21.20 15.05 -9.86
CA VAL A 104 -22.02 16.25 -9.59
C VAL A 104 -21.56 17.41 -10.47
N SER A 105 -20.25 17.65 -10.57
CA SER A 105 -19.70 18.72 -11.41
C SER A 105 -20.01 18.53 -12.90
N ILE A 106 -19.95 17.31 -13.43
CA ILE A 106 -20.30 17.03 -14.83
C ILE A 106 -21.78 17.30 -15.07
N VAL A 107 -22.65 16.79 -14.20
CA VAL A 107 -24.11 16.95 -14.32
C VAL A 107 -24.51 18.42 -14.24
N THR A 108 -23.97 19.19 -13.29
CA THR A 108 -24.24 20.62 -13.21
C THR A 108 -23.76 21.36 -14.44
N THR A 109 -22.59 21.02 -14.97
CA THR A 109 -22.06 21.66 -16.19
C THR A 109 -22.94 21.38 -17.40
N VAL A 110 -23.43 20.15 -17.56
CA VAL A 110 -24.35 19.77 -18.65
C VAL A 110 -25.68 20.52 -18.52
N ILE A 111 -26.27 20.56 -17.33
CA ILE A 111 -27.53 21.27 -17.08
C ILE A 111 -27.40 22.77 -17.38
N VAL A 112 -26.32 23.40 -16.89
CA VAL A 112 -26.04 24.81 -17.13
C VAL A 112 -25.85 25.10 -18.62
N ASN A 113 -25.12 24.25 -19.34
CA ASN A 113 -24.93 24.43 -20.78
C ASN A 113 -26.23 24.30 -21.59
N ILE A 114 -27.13 23.40 -21.18
CA ILE A 114 -28.45 23.22 -21.82
C ILE A 114 -29.36 24.42 -21.52
N LEU A 115 -29.33 24.95 -20.30
CA LEU A 115 -30.12 26.12 -19.89
C LEU A 115 -29.64 27.41 -20.55
N ILE A 116 -28.33 27.61 -20.72
CA ILE A 116 -27.75 28.81 -21.36
C ILE A 116 -27.94 28.79 -22.89
N LYS A 117 -27.99 27.61 -23.52
CA LYS A 117 -28.26 27.48 -24.96
C LYS A 117 -29.74 27.61 -25.35
N ARG A 118 -30.65 27.64 -24.36
CA ARG A 118 -32.07 27.93 -24.56
C ARG A 118 -32.33 29.42 -24.37
#